data_AF-Q5FI11-F1
#
_entry.id   AF-Q5FI11-F1
#
_cell.length_a   1.000
_cell.length_b   1.000
_cell.length_c   1.000
_cell.angle_alpha   90.00
_cell.angle_beta   90.00
_cell.angle_gamma   90.00
#
_symmetry.space_group_name_H-M   'P 1'
#
loop_
_entity.id
_entity.type
_entity.pdbx_description
1 polymer ?
#
loop_
_entity_poly.entity_id
_entity_poly.type
_entity_poly.pdbx_seq_one_letter_code
_entity_poly.pdbx_strand_id
1 'polypeptide(L)'
;MKIGEALRQERLRLNLSQSQMAGDVLTKSFYSKVERNLCSIRANDLLSILSLHNIDYSYFFEKLKFENNDNELSETECNNLLHAAYYNNDWSKILKLQELIKQKDTSKFNLDSINAQIIVIKAAISNSLDKISDDEKDRIKRAIFETTNWTESSLRLFFNVYF
;
A
#
# COMPACT_ATOMS: atom_id res chain seq x y z
N MET A 1 -6.95 -7.77 11.60
CA MET A 1 -6.71 -7.69 13.05
C MET A 1 -6.38 -6.26 13.40
N LYS A 2 -6.80 -5.82 14.58
CA LYS A 2 -6.49 -4.48 15.11
C LYS A 2 -5.13 -4.48 15.84
N ILE A 3 -4.61 -3.29 16.13
CA ILE A 3 -3.32 -3.10 16.83
C ILE A 3 -3.26 -3.88 18.14
N GLY A 4 -4.33 -3.87 18.95
CA GLY A 4 -4.37 -4.56 20.24
C GLY A 4 -4.22 -6.08 20.11
N GLU A 5 -4.87 -6.67 19.10
CA GLU A 5 -4.77 -8.10 18.80
C GLU A 5 -3.35 -8.47 18.33
N ALA A 6 -2.75 -7.66 17.46
CA ALA A 6 -1.39 -7.86 16.98
C ALA A 6 -0.36 -7.80 18.12
N LEU A 7 -0.49 -6.81 19.01
CA LEU A 7 0.34 -6.70 20.22
C LEU A 7 0.19 -7.92 21.14
N ARG A 8 -1.04 -8.42 21.31
CA ARG A 8 -1.29 -9.65 22.08
C ARG A 8 -0.63 -10.87 21.45
N GLN A 9 -0.66 -11.00 20.13
CA GLN A 9 0.03 -12.09 19.43
C GLN A 9 1.54 -12.02 19.62
N GLU A 10 2.15 -10.85 19.45
CA GLU A 10 3.59 -10.67 19.68
C GLU A 10 3.98 -10.99 21.12
N ARG A 11 3.21 -10.51 22.09
CA ARG A 11 3.44 -10.80 23.50
C ARG A 11 3.47 -12.31 23.78
N LEU A 12 2.49 -13.04 23.25
CA LEU A 12 2.40 -14.49 23.43
C LEU A 12 3.55 -15.20 22.71
N ARG A 13 3.93 -14.76 21.50
CA ARG A 13 5.07 -15.29 20.75
C ARG A 13 6.39 -15.14 21.52
N LEU A 14 6.56 -14.02 22.22
CA LEU A 14 7.72 -13.72 23.07
C LEU A 14 7.63 -14.35 24.47
N ASN A 15 6.55 -15.07 24.80
CA ASN A 15 6.28 -15.65 26.12
C ASN A 15 6.30 -14.62 27.26
N LEU A 16 5.82 -13.40 27.01
CA LEU A 16 5.80 -12.31 27.98
C LEU A 16 4.45 -12.18 28.68
N SER A 17 4.50 -11.79 29.96
CA SER A 17 3.33 -11.26 30.66
C SER A 17 2.97 -9.86 30.15
N GLN A 18 1.73 -9.42 30.41
CA GLN A 18 1.29 -8.06 30.04
C GLN A 18 2.17 -6.97 30.67
N SER A 19 2.69 -7.19 31.88
CA SER A 19 3.60 -6.25 32.54
C SER A 19 4.96 -6.19 31.82
N GLN A 20 5.51 -7.35 31.46
CA GLN A 20 6.81 -7.40 30.76
C GLN A 20 6.73 -6.79 29.36
N MET A 21 5.62 -7.03 28.65
CA MET A 21 5.40 -6.45 27.32
C MET A 21 5.22 -4.93 27.39
N ALA A 22 4.45 -4.44 28.37
CA ALA A 22 4.23 -3.01 28.55
C ALA A 22 5.51 -2.25 28.98
N GLY A 23 6.41 -2.93 29.70
CA GLY A 23 7.63 -2.35 30.24
C GLY A 23 7.33 -1.10 31.07
N ASP A 24 8.20 -0.11 30.96
CA ASP A 24 8.01 1.22 31.56
C ASP A 24 7.20 2.18 30.68
N VAL A 25 6.74 1.71 29.50
CA VAL A 25 6.01 2.54 28.54
C VAL A 25 4.56 2.74 28.98
N LEU A 26 3.91 1.68 29.45
CA LEU A 26 2.50 1.69 29.86
C LEU A 26 2.31 0.92 31.15
N THR A 27 1.29 1.30 31.91
CA THR A 27 0.85 0.46 33.05
C THR A 27 0.25 -0.85 32.53
N LYS A 28 0.44 -1.94 33.28
CA LYS A 28 -0.17 -3.25 32.97
C LYS A 28 -1.67 -3.14 32.71
N SER A 29 -2.38 -2.36 33.52
CA SER A 29 -3.84 -2.21 33.42
C SER A 29 -4.25 -1.52 32.12
N PHE A 30 -3.51 -0.49 31.69
CA PHE A 30 -3.75 0.20 30.43
C PHE A 30 -3.41 -0.69 29.23
N TYR A 31 -2.22 -1.32 29.25
CA TYR A 31 -1.82 -2.26 28.19
C TYR A 31 -2.81 -3.43 28.03
N SER A 32 -3.35 -3.96 29.14
CA SER A 32 -4.41 -4.98 29.12
C SER A 32 -5.72 -4.49 28.46
N LYS A 33 -6.05 -3.20 28.56
CA LYS A 33 -7.19 -2.60 27.84
C LYS A 33 -6.88 -2.45 26.35
N VAL A 34 -5.65 -2.07 26.00
CA VAL A 34 -5.17 -1.99 24.61
C VAL A 34 -5.28 -3.35 23.92
N GLU A 35 -4.76 -4.43 24.52
CA GLU A 35 -4.84 -5.80 23.95
C GLU A 35 -6.28 -6.29 23.70
N ARG A 36 -7.24 -5.76 24.47
CA ARG A 36 -8.67 -6.06 24.35
C ARG A 36 -9.41 -5.08 23.43
N ASN A 37 -8.68 -4.19 22.76
CA ASN A 37 -9.23 -3.10 21.93
C ASN A 37 -10.22 -2.18 22.67
N LEU A 38 -10.10 -2.06 24.00
CA LEU A 38 -10.94 -1.19 24.83
C LEU A 38 -10.40 0.24 24.92
N CYS A 39 -9.11 0.43 24.64
CA CYS A 39 -8.45 1.74 24.56
C CYS A 39 -7.51 1.77 23.37
N SER A 40 -7.42 2.92 22.71
CA SER A 40 -6.38 3.18 21.71
C SER A 40 -5.02 3.39 22.40
N ILE A 41 -3.96 3.03 21.69
CA ILE A 41 -2.57 3.31 22.07
C ILE A 41 -2.07 4.52 21.27
N ARG A 42 -1.28 5.40 21.88
CA ARG A 42 -0.64 6.50 21.16
C ARG A 42 0.46 5.93 20.24
N ALA A 43 0.68 6.54 19.08
CA ALA A 43 1.68 6.08 18.13
C ALA A 43 3.08 5.95 18.76
N ASN A 44 3.50 6.95 19.55
CA ASN A 44 4.80 6.91 20.23
C ASN A 44 4.93 5.76 21.24
N ASP A 45 3.86 5.45 21.98
CA ASP A 45 3.85 4.33 22.93
C ASP A 45 3.93 2.99 22.18
N LEU A 46 3.23 2.87 21.05
CA LEU A 46 3.30 1.68 20.19
C LEU A 46 4.73 1.46 19.68
N LEU A 47 5.33 2.49 19.06
CA LEU A 47 6.70 2.40 18.54
C LEU A 47 7.70 2.09 19.65
N SER A 48 7.53 2.67 20.84
CA SER A 48 8.38 2.39 22.00
C SER A 48 8.27 0.93 22.45
N ILE A 49 7.07 0.36 22.51
CA ILE A 49 6.86 -1.06 22.85
C ILE A 49 7.49 -1.97 21.78
N LEU A 50 7.31 -1.67 20.50
CA LEU A 50 7.90 -2.47 19.42
C LEU A 50 9.43 -2.45 19.49
N SER A 51 10.01 -1.26 19.69
CA SER A 51 11.46 -1.09 19.85
C SER A 51 12.00 -1.77 21.11
N LEU A 52 11.27 -1.72 22.23
CA LEU A 52 11.68 -2.34 23.49
C LEU A 52 11.89 -3.85 23.35
N HIS A 53 11.11 -4.50 22.50
CA HIS A 53 11.15 -5.96 22.30
C HIS A 53 11.77 -6.37 20.96
N ASN A 54 12.47 -5.45 20.27
CA ASN A 54 13.08 -5.67 18.96
C ASN A 54 12.12 -6.28 17.93
N ILE A 55 10.87 -5.81 17.93
CA ILE A 55 9.87 -6.22 16.94
C ILE A 55 10.04 -5.31 15.72
N ASP A 56 10.35 -5.91 14.58
CA ASP A 56 10.44 -5.19 13.30
C ASP A 56 9.10 -4.52 12.96
N TYR A 57 9.16 -3.25 12.59
CA TYR A 57 7.97 -2.44 12.35
C TYR A 57 7.20 -2.94 11.13
N SER A 58 7.90 -3.24 10.03
CA SER A 58 7.27 -3.73 8.80
C SER A 58 6.54 -5.04 9.06
N TYR A 59 7.22 -6.00 9.69
CA TYR A 59 6.65 -7.28 10.13
C TYR A 59 5.42 -7.10 11.02
N PHE A 60 5.45 -6.15 11.95
CA PHE A 60 4.30 -5.89 12.82
C PHE A 60 3.11 -5.32 12.03
N PHE A 61 3.34 -4.32 11.19
CA PHE A 61 2.28 -3.64 10.44
C PHE A 61 1.70 -4.51 9.33
N GLU A 62 2.46 -5.45 8.75
CA GLU A 62 1.95 -6.47 7.81
C GLU A 62 0.82 -7.32 8.40
N LYS A 63 0.83 -7.52 9.72
CA LYS A 63 -0.23 -8.28 10.40
C LYS A 63 -1.53 -7.50 10.43
N LEU A 64 -1.48 -6.17 10.44
CA LEU A 64 -2.67 -5.35 10.52
C LEU A 64 -3.42 -5.46 9.20
N LYS A 65 -4.67 -5.93 9.30
CA LYS A 65 -5.62 -5.78 8.21
C LYS A 65 -6.29 -4.44 8.46
N PHE A 66 -5.83 -3.40 7.79
CA PHE A 66 -6.64 -2.21 7.62
C PHE A 66 -7.83 -2.66 6.78
N GLU A 67 -9.05 -2.51 7.32
CA GLU A 67 -10.27 -2.68 6.54
C GLU A 67 -10.23 -1.62 5.44
N ASN A 68 -9.70 -1.99 4.27
CA ASN A 68 -10.03 -1.28 3.05
C ASN A 68 -11.54 -1.45 2.91
N ASN A 69 -12.25 -0.33 2.79
CA ASN A 69 -13.65 -0.38 2.42
C ASN A 69 -13.73 -1.20 1.12
N ASP A 70 -14.38 -2.37 1.12
CA ASP A 70 -14.36 -3.29 -0.03
C ASP A 70 -14.87 -2.60 -1.32
N ASN A 71 -15.67 -1.55 -1.16
CA ASN A 71 -16.21 -0.72 -2.24
C ASN A 71 -15.24 0.32 -2.81
N GLU A 72 -14.13 0.61 -2.10
CA GLU A 72 -13.11 1.55 -2.55
C GLU A 72 -11.94 0.79 -3.20
N LEU A 73 -11.46 1.32 -4.32
CA LEU A 73 -10.23 0.84 -4.94
C LEU A 73 -9.05 1.61 -4.32
N SER A 74 -8.10 0.90 -3.72
CA SER A 74 -6.91 1.57 -3.16
C SER A 74 -5.83 1.76 -4.22
N GLU A 75 -5.08 2.85 -4.14
CA GLU A 75 -3.94 3.11 -5.02
C GLU A 75 -2.89 1.99 -4.92
N THR A 76 -2.68 1.44 -3.72
CA THR A 76 -1.82 0.27 -3.49
C THR A 76 -2.31 -0.96 -4.26
N GLU A 77 -3.61 -1.22 -4.29
CA GLU A 77 -4.18 -2.34 -5.05
C GLU A 77 -3.98 -2.14 -6.56
N CYS A 78 -4.19 -0.91 -7.06
CA CYS A 78 -3.88 -0.55 -8.45
C CYS A 78 -2.40 -0.77 -8.79
N ASN A 79 -1.50 -0.22 -7.99
CA ASN A 79 -0.07 -0.31 -8.21
C ASN A 79 0.42 -1.77 -8.16
N ASN A 80 -0.10 -2.58 -7.24
CA ASN A 80 0.22 -4.01 -7.17
C ASN A 80 -0.20 -4.76 -8.45
N LEU A 81 -1.38 -4.45 -9.00
CA LEU A 81 -1.84 -5.04 -10.26
C LEU A 81 -0.99 -4.57 -11.45
N LEU A 82 -0.63 -3.29 -11.51
CA LEU A 82 0.26 -2.74 -12.54
C LEU A 82 1.67 -3.35 -12.46
N HIS A 83 2.23 -3.49 -11.25
CA HIS A 83 3.51 -4.15 -11.03
C HIS A 83 3.49 -5.60 -11.50
N ALA A 84 2.48 -6.36 -11.10
CA ALA A 84 2.32 -7.74 -11.51
C ALA A 84 2.14 -7.86 -13.03
N ALA A 85 1.38 -6.96 -13.66
CA ALA A 85 1.22 -6.92 -15.10
C ALA A 85 2.55 -6.72 -15.82
N TYR A 86 3.32 -5.72 -15.41
CA TYR A 86 4.58 -5.35 -16.06
C TYR A 86 5.64 -6.44 -15.90
N TYR A 87 5.95 -6.83 -14.65
CA TYR A 87 7.05 -7.76 -14.39
C TYR A 87 6.78 -9.19 -14.86
N ASN A 88 5.50 -9.61 -14.88
CA ASN A 88 5.13 -10.96 -15.31
C ASN A 88 4.57 -11.01 -16.73
N ASN A 89 4.55 -9.88 -17.46
CA ASN A 89 3.87 -9.74 -18.75
C ASN A 89 2.41 -10.23 -18.73
N ASP A 90 1.71 -10.02 -17.61
CA ASP A 90 0.37 -10.57 -17.37
C ASP A 90 -0.72 -9.56 -17.75
N TRP A 91 -1.19 -9.67 -18.98
CA TRP A 91 -2.29 -8.84 -19.51
C TRP A 91 -3.59 -8.98 -18.72
N SER A 92 -3.83 -10.13 -18.08
CA SER A 92 -5.05 -10.37 -17.30
C SER A 92 -5.16 -9.43 -16.10
N LYS A 93 -4.03 -9.02 -15.51
CA LYS A 93 -3.99 -8.04 -14.41
C LYS A 93 -4.44 -6.66 -14.84
N ILE A 94 -4.10 -6.27 -16.07
CA ILE A 94 -4.56 -5.00 -16.65
C ILE A 94 -6.08 -5.05 -16.87
N LEU A 95 -6.60 -6.14 -17.43
CA LEU A 95 -8.05 -6.29 -17.63
C LEU A 95 -8.80 -6.23 -16.29
N LYS A 96 -8.32 -6.97 -15.29
CA LYS A 96 -8.88 -6.94 -13.93
C LYS A 96 -8.87 -5.53 -13.34
N LEU A 97 -7.77 -4.80 -13.48
CA LEU A 97 -7.67 -3.43 -12.99
C LEU A 97 -8.70 -2.50 -13.68
N GLN A 98 -8.85 -2.61 -14.99
CA GLN A 98 -9.85 -1.83 -15.73
C GLN A 98 -11.28 -2.16 -15.33
N GLU A 99 -11.57 -3.42 -14.96
CA GLU A 99 -12.88 -3.80 -14.40
C GLU A 99 -13.09 -3.21 -13.01
N LEU A 100 -12.08 -3.27 -12.13
CA LEU A 100 -12.15 -2.69 -10.78
C LEU A 100 -12.38 -1.18 -10.82
N ILE A 101 -11.70 -0.46 -11.72
CA ILE A 101 -11.87 0.99 -11.90
C ILE A 101 -13.31 1.35 -12.29
N LYS A 102 -14.02 0.48 -13.04
CA LYS A 102 -15.42 0.71 -13.43
C LYS A 102 -16.41 0.41 -12.30
N GLN A 103 -16.07 -0.50 -11.41
CA GLN A 103 -16.98 -1.05 -10.40
C GLN A 103 -16.86 -0.36 -9.04
N LYS A 104 -15.67 0.16 -8.71
CA LYS A 104 -15.36 0.73 -7.40
C LYS A 104 -15.31 2.26 -7.45
N ASP A 105 -15.45 2.89 -6.29
CA ASP A 105 -15.24 4.32 -6.15
C ASP A 105 -13.75 4.65 -6.38
N THR A 106 -13.48 5.58 -7.31
CA THR A 106 -12.14 6.03 -7.71
C THR A 106 -11.87 7.48 -7.34
N SER A 107 -12.78 8.14 -6.61
CA SER A 107 -12.73 9.56 -6.28
C SER A 107 -11.52 9.97 -5.41
N LYS A 108 -10.81 9.00 -4.83
CA LYS A 108 -9.73 9.22 -3.85
C LYS A 108 -8.31 9.24 -4.43
N PHE A 109 -8.10 8.94 -5.71
CA PHE A 109 -6.75 8.93 -6.30
C PHE A 109 -6.73 9.44 -7.74
N ASN A 110 -5.52 9.82 -8.20
CA ASN A 110 -5.31 10.37 -9.54
C ASN A 110 -5.47 9.28 -10.61
N LEU A 111 -6.67 9.16 -11.15
CA LEU A 111 -7.01 8.17 -12.18
C LEU A 111 -6.22 8.39 -13.49
N ASP A 112 -5.81 9.62 -13.79
CA ASP A 112 -5.03 9.94 -14.98
C ASP A 112 -3.64 9.29 -14.93
N SER A 113 -3.01 9.29 -13.75
CA SER A 113 -1.74 8.59 -13.53
C SER A 113 -1.87 7.07 -13.73
N ILE A 114 -2.94 6.47 -13.18
CA ILE A 114 -3.21 5.03 -13.36
C ILE A 114 -3.47 4.70 -14.83
N ASN A 115 -4.27 5.51 -15.53
CA ASN A 115 -4.56 5.33 -16.94
C ASN A 115 -3.31 5.47 -17.82
N ALA A 116 -2.44 6.44 -17.52
CA ALA A 116 -1.15 6.59 -18.19
C ALA A 116 -0.29 5.33 -18.02
N GLN A 117 -0.24 4.77 -16.81
CA GLN A 117 0.51 3.52 -16.54
C GLN A 117 -0.09 2.33 -17.30
N ILE A 118 -1.42 2.23 -17.39
CA ILE A 118 -2.09 1.19 -18.17
C ILE A 118 -1.68 1.27 -19.64
N ILE A 119 -1.67 2.47 -20.24
CA ILE A 119 -1.27 2.65 -21.66
C ILE A 119 0.16 2.16 -21.87
N VAL A 120 1.08 2.63 -21.04
CA VAL A 120 2.50 2.30 -21.13
C VAL A 120 2.75 0.80 -20.95
N ILE A 121 2.17 0.18 -19.91
CA ILE A 121 2.37 -1.24 -19.63
C ILE A 121 1.75 -2.11 -20.73
N LYS A 122 0.57 -1.75 -21.26
CA LYS A 122 -0.03 -2.46 -22.41
C LYS A 122 0.90 -2.43 -23.62
N ALA A 123 1.45 -1.26 -23.94
CA ALA A 123 2.36 -1.11 -25.05
C ALA A 123 3.69 -1.85 -24.82
N ALA A 124 4.21 -1.87 -23.58
CA ALA A 124 5.40 -2.65 -23.22
C ALA A 124 5.16 -4.16 -23.39
N ILE A 125 4.07 -4.70 -22.83
CA ILE A 125 3.72 -6.13 -22.94
C ILE A 125 3.50 -6.54 -24.40
N SER A 126 2.93 -5.64 -25.21
CA SER A 126 2.66 -5.89 -26.63
C SER A 126 3.85 -5.59 -27.55
N ASN A 127 4.99 -5.17 -26.99
CA ASN A 127 6.16 -4.71 -27.73
C ASN A 127 5.82 -3.66 -28.80
N SER A 128 5.02 -2.66 -28.41
CA SER A 128 4.46 -1.63 -29.29
C SER A 128 4.58 -0.22 -28.69
N LEU A 129 5.64 0.03 -27.92
CA LEU A 129 5.91 1.35 -27.31
C LEU A 129 6.08 2.44 -28.38
N ASP A 130 6.68 2.09 -29.52
CA ASP A 130 6.84 2.94 -30.69
C ASP A 130 5.50 3.35 -31.34
N LYS A 131 4.43 2.60 -31.06
CA LYS A 131 3.09 2.82 -31.62
C LYS A 131 2.17 3.63 -30.70
N ILE A 132 2.65 4.08 -29.54
CA ILE A 132 1.90 5.00 -28.68
C ILE A 132 1.72 6.30 -29.46
N SER A 133 0.46 6.74 -29.60
CA SER A 133 0.13 7.98 -30.32
C SER A 133 0.68 9.21 -29.62
N ASP A 134 0.88 10.30 -30.36
CA ASP A 134 1.41 11.54 -29.76
C ASP A 134 0.43 12.14 -28.72
N ASP A 135 -0.88 11.99 -28.94
CA ASP A 135 -1.91 12.36 -27.96
C ASP A 135 -1.77 11.58 -26.64
N GLU A 136 -1.48 10.27 -26.72
CA GLU A 136 -1.24 9.43 -25.55
C GLU A 136 0.07 9.80 -24.86
N LYS A 137 1.14 10.07 -25.62
CA LYS A 137 2.41 10.57 -25.06
C LYS A 137 2.18 11.86 -24.28
N ASP A 138 1.41 12.80 -24.82
CA ASP A 138 1.15 14.07 -24.13
C ASP A 138 0.26 13.92 -22.89
N ARG A 139 -0.64 12.93 -22.87
CA ARG A 139 -1.36 12.54 -21.64
C ARG A 139 -0.40 11.96 -20.60
N ILE A 140 0.50 11.07 -21.00
CA ILE A 140 1.48 10.47 -20.08
C ILE A 140 2.44 11.53 -19.54
N LYS A 141 2.91 12.45 -20.38
CA LYS A 141 3.74 13.58 -19.96
C LYS A 141 3.06 14.45 -18.92
N ARG A 142 1.80 14.83 -19.14
CA ARG A 142 1.03 15.58 -18.14
C ARG A 142 0.92 14.80 -16.83
N ALA A 143 0.60 13.51 -16.90
CA ALA A 143 0.55 12.65 -15.73
C ALA A 143 1.89 12.52 -14.97
N ILE A 144 3.04 12.71 -15.63
CA ILE A 144 4.38 12.70 -14.99
C ILE A 144 4.72 14.09 -14.41
N PHE A 145 4.49 15.16 -15.18
CA PHE A 145 4.96 16.51 -14.85
C PHE A 145 4.01 17.32 -13.97
N GLU A 146 2.73 16.94 -13.92
CA GLU A 146 1.76 17.58 -13.01
C GLU A 146 1.83 16.99 -11.59
N THR A 147 2.62 15.94 -11.34
CA THR A 147 2.80 15.40 -9.99
C THR A 147 3.88 16.17 -9.24
N THR A 148 3.50 16.84 -8.15
CA THR A 148 4.42 17.55 -7.27
C THR A 148 5.27 16.62 -6.39
N ASN A 149 4.77 15.40 -6.13
CA ASN A 149 5.45 14.38 -5.35
C ASN A 149 5.82 13.19 -6.25
N TRP A 150 7.12 13.03 -6.52
CA TRP A 150 7.63 11.90 -7.29
C TRP A 150 7.55 10.61 -6.46
N THR A 151 6.86 9.60 -6.99
CA THR A 151 6.77 8.27 -6.39
C THR A 151 7.44 7.23 -7.31
N GLU A 152 7.54 5.98 -6.84
CA GLU A 152 8.00 4.88 -7.70
C GLU A 152 7.17 4.79 -9.00
N SER A 153 5.86 5.04 -8.92
CA SER A 153 4.97 5.06 -10.08
C SER A 153 5.32 6.19 -11.06
N SER A 154 5.66 7.39 -10.58
CA SER A 154 6.13 8.51 -11.41
C SER A 154 7.43 8.16 -12.15
N LEU A 155 8.38 7.52 -11.46
CA LEU A 155 9.64 7.09 -12.05
C LEU A 155 9.43 6.01 -13.12
N ARG A 156 8.53 5.05 -12.87
CA ARG A 156 8.19 3.99 -13.83
C ARG A 156 7.59 4.54 -15.12
N LEU A 157 6.69 5.51 -15.01
CA LEU A 157 6.15 6.22 -16.17
C LEU A 157 7.23 6.95 -16.96
N PHE A 158 8.14 7.63 -16.26
CA PHE A 158 9.24 8.35 -16.88
C PHE A 158 10.17 7.42 -17.67
N PHE A 159 10.60 6.31 -17.07
CA PHE A 159 11.54 5.37 -17.71
C PHE A 159 10.98 4.73 -18.98
N ASN A 160 9.72 4.28 -19.00
CA ASN A 160 9.17 3.55 -20.14
C ASN A 160 8.74 4.45 -21.33
N VAL A 161 8.75 5.77 -21.17
CA VAL A 161 8.33 6.71 -22.22
C VAL A 161 9.49 7.47 -22.84
N TYR A 162 10.55 7.71 -22.07
CA TYR A 162 11.68 8.54 -22.50
C TYR A 162 12.96 7.74 -22.77
N PHE A 163 13.00 6.45 -22.46
CA PHE A 163 14.09 5.53 -22.75
C PHE A 163 13.55 4.24 -23.38
#